data_AF-A0A7R6P2M3-F1
#
_entry.id   AF-A0A7R6P2M3-F1
#
_cell.length_a   1.000
_cell.length_b   1.000
_cell.length_c   1.000
_cell.angle_alpha   90.00
_cell.angle_beta   90.00
_cell.angle_gamma   90.00
#
_symmetry.space_group_name_H-M   'P 1'
#
loop_
_entity.id
_entity.type
_entity.pdbx_description
1 polymer ?
#
loop_
_entity_poly.entity_id
_entity_poly.type
_entity_poly.pdbx_seq_one_letter_code
_entity_poly.pdbx_strand_id
1 'polypeptide(L)'
;MTNNDILRRLRYTFDYSDTKMIGVFRHADMAVTRVQLTSWMKKEEDAEYVRLTDLEMATFLNGLIVEKRGRQDGPQPVPERQVNNNIIFRKLKIALNLNAEDILEMLKLAGVGLSKHELSALFRKQGHQNYRECKDQVLRNFLSGLQYKLRDKVPQKDSDKPLRKTASVADQSGAPVRKRSQHKSAASEREFIVDKPAADKSQATSVKESTPAKTENESNSVWAKALAKSSKKHD
;
A
#
# COMPACT_ATOMS: atom_id res chain seq x y z
N MET A 1 -5.58 2.53 5.22
CA MET A 1 -4.14 2.27 4.99
C MET A 1 -4.03 1.96 3.51
N THR A 2 -3.13 2.59 2.76
CA THR A 2 -3.09 2.41 1.29
C THR A 2 -2.25 1.21 0.88
N ASN A 3 -2.52 0.64 -0.30
CA ASN A 3 -1.73 -0.47 -0.85
C ASN A 3 -0.25 -0.08 -0.97
N ASN A 4 0.04 1.17 -1.35
CA ASN A 4 1.39 1.73 -1.39
C ASN A 4 2.06 1.74 0.01
N ASP A 5 1.34 2.13 1.08
CA ASP A 5 1.85 2.07 2.46
C ASP A 5 2.22 0.62 2.85
N ILE A 6 1.36 -0.34 2.52
CA ILE A 6 1.62 -1.77 2.79
C ILE A 6 2.84 -2.26 2.01
N LEU A 7 2.93 -1.97 0.71
CA LEU A 7 4.06 -2.37 -0.13
C LEU A 7 5.38 -1.81 0.41
N ARG A 8 5.42 -0.53 0.77
CA ARG A 8 6.60 0.12 1.38
C ARG A 8 7.01 -0.54 2.69
N ARG A 9 6.04 -0.81 3.58
CA ARG A 9 6.27 -1.48 4.86
C ARG A 9 6.84 -2.87 4.66
N LEU A 10 6.26 -3.68 3.76
CA LEU A 10 6.74 -5.03 3.50
C LEU A 10 8.14 -5.02 2.90
N ARG A 11 8.42 -4.10 1.97
CA ARG A 11 9.76 -3.92 1.41
C ARG A 11 10.79 -3.62 2.51
N TYR A 12 10.48 -2.68 3.39
CA TYR A 12 11.33 -2.36 4.53
C TYR A 12 11.46 -3.58 5.45
N THR A 13 10.37 -4.19 5.88
CA THR A 13 10.38 -5.34 6.81
C THR A 13 11.26 -6.50 6.33
N PHE A 14 11.28 -6.81 5.03
CA PHE A 14 12.08 -7.91 4.49
C PHE A 14 13.43 -7.49 3.90
N ASP A 15 13.77 -6.20 3.96
CA ASP A 15 14.97 -5.63 3.34
C ASP A 15 15.12 -5.96 1.84
N TYR A 16 14.01 -5.82 1.10
CA TYR A 16 14.02 -6.12 -0.32
C TYR A 16 14.60 -4.96 -1.15
N SER A 17 15.53 -5.32 -2.03
CA SER A 17 16.04 -4.44 -3.10
C SER A 17 15.01 -4.27 -4.21
N ASP A 18 15.22 -3.29 -5.11
CA ASP A 18 14.36 -3.09 -6.29
C ASP A 18 14.28 -4.37 -7.12
N THR A 19 15.43 -5.01 -7.37
CA THR A 19 15.53 -6.26 -8.13
C THR A 19 14.72 -7.36 -7.46
N LYS A 20 14.77 -7.47 -6.12
CA LYS A 20 14.02 -8.48 -5.39
C LYS A 20 12.52 -8.22 -5.48
N MET A 21 12.08 -6.97 -5.29
CA MET A 21 10.67 -6.60 -5.44
C MET A 21 10.12 -6.92 -6.82
N ILE A 22 10.85 -6.59 -7.89
CA ILE A 22 10.48 -6.95 -9.26
C ILE A 22 10.39 -8.47 -9.43
N GLY A 23 11.35 -9.22 -8.86
CA GLY A 23 11.33 -10.68 -8.84
C GLY A 23 10.06 -11.25 -8.20
N VAL A 24 9.59 -10.64 -7.10
CA VAL A 24 8.34 -11.04 -6.44
C VAL A 24 7.14 -10.90 -7.37
N PHE A 25 7.00 -9.79 -8.10
CA PHE A 25 5.91 -9.65 -9.09
C PHE A 25 6.00 -10.68 -10.22
N ARG A 26 7.22 -11.02 -10.67
CA ARG A 26 7.44 -12.03 -11.70
C ARG A 26 7.00 -13.42 -11.27
N HIS A 27 7.01 -13.74 -9.97
CA HIS A 27 6.47 -15.01 -9.48
C HIS A 27 4.96 -15.17 -9.66
N ALA A 28 4.25 -14.06 -9.91
CA ALA A 28 2.83 -14.03 -10.24
C ALA A 28 2.59 -13.51 -11.67
N ASP A 29 3.54 -13.77 -12.57
CA ASP A 29 3.47 -13.49 -14.02
C ASP A 29 3.22 -12.00 -14.38
N MET A 30 3.61 -11.07 -13.50
CA MET A 30 3.54 -9.63 -13.76
C MET A 30 4.93 -9.05 -14.00
N ALA A 31 5.13 -8.46 -15.18
CA ALA A 31 6.31 -7.68 -15.49
C ALA A 31 6.18 -6.27 -14.88
N VAL A 32 7.14 -5.89 -14.05
CA VAL A 32 7.22 -4.56 -13.41
C VAL A 32 8.55 -3.91 -13.78
N THR A 33 8.49 -2.66 -14.22
CA THR A 33 9.71 -1.88 -14.50
C THR A 33 10.24 -1.22 -13.23
N ARG A 34 11.53 -0.88 -13.21
CA ARG A 34 12.11 -0.15 -12.08
C ARG A 34 11.44 1.20 -11.86
N VAL A 35 11.12 1.92 -12.95
CA VAL A 35 10.43 3.22 -12.89
C VAL A 35 9.06 3.08 -12.23
N GLN A 36 8.26 2.11 -12.66
CA GLN A 36 6.95 1.84 -12.07
C GLN A 36 7.04 1.51 -10.58
N LEU A 37 8.00 0.66 -10.19
CA LEU A 37 8.24 0.35 -8.79
C LEU A 37 8.62 1.60 -7.99
N THR A 38 9.52 2.43 -8.51
CA THR A 38 9.91 3.69 -7.87
C THR A 38 8.70 4.62 -7.68
N SER A 39 7.85 4.78 -8.69
CA SER A 39 6.62 5.57 -8.60
C SER A 39 5.66 5.08 -7.52
N TRP A 40 5.52 3.76 -7.32
CA TRP A 40 4.70 3.21 -6.23
C TRP A 40 5.30 3.45 -4.84
N MET A 41 6.62 3.60 -4.73
CA MET A 41 7.31 3.86 -3.47
C MET A 41 7.27 5.33 -3.05
N LYS A 42 6.85 6.24 -3.94
CA LYS A 42 6.75 7.66 -3.64
C LYS A 42 5.60 8.00 -2.69
N LYS A 43 5.72 9.14 -2.01
CA LYS A 43 4.63 9.69 -1.18
C LYS A 43 3.54 10.29 -2.06
N GLU A 44 2.33 10.41 -1.53
CA GLU A 44 1.15 10.85 -2.29
C GLU A 44 1.25 12.28 -2.81
N GLU A 45 2.11 13.11 -2.20
CA GLU A 45 2.34 14.50 -2.59
C GLU A 45 3.38 14.66 -3.72
N ASP A 46 4.07 13.59 -4.11
CA ASP A 46 5.09 13.63 -5.17
C ASP A 46 4.42 13.59 -6.56
N ALA A 47 4.92 14.39 -7.50
CA ALA A 47 4.37 14.48 -8.85
C ALA A 47 4.44 13.17 -9.65
N GLU A 48 5.42 12.30 -9.35
CA GLU A 48 5.58 10.99 -9.99
C GLU A 48 4.94 9.86 -9.18
N TYR A 49 4.13 10.18 -8.17
CA TYR A 49 3.38 9.20 -7.40
C TYR A 49 2.38 8.46 -8.27
N VAL A 50 2.40 7.13 -8.18
CA VAL A 50 1.40 6.28 -8.80
C VAL A 50 0.75 5.43 -7.72
N ARG A 51 -0.58 5.42 -7.70
CA ARG A 51 -1.36 4.55 -6.81
C ARG A 51 -1.20 3.10 -7.24
N LEU A 52 -0.87 2.23 -6.29
CA LEU A 52 -0.87 0.77 -6.46
C LEU A 52 -2.32 0.27 -6.38
N THR A 53 -2.80 -0.30 -7.47
CA THR A 53 -4.15 -0.84 -7.57
C THR A 53 -4.31 -2.13 -6.75
N ASP A 54 -5.55 -2.51 -6.47
CA ASP A 54 -5.86 -3.75 -5.75
C ASP A 54 -5.35 -4.99 -6.49
N LEU A 55 -5.48 -4.99 -7.82
CA LEU A 55 -4.99 -6.08 -8.65
C LEU A 55 -3.47 -6.24 -8.56
N GLU A 56 -2.74 -5.12 -8.62
CA GLU A 56 -1.27 -5.13 -8.50
C GLU A 56 -0.84 -5.57 -7.09
N MET A 57 -1.56 -5.13 -6.05
CA MET A 57 -1.32 -5.56 -4.68
C MET A 57 -1.60 -7.07 -4.48
N ALA A 58 -2.71 -7.58 -5.03
CA ALA A 58 -3.02 -9.02 -5.01
C ALA A 58 -1.92 -9.83 -5.70
N THR A 59 -1.45 -9.34 -6.84
CA THR A 59 -0.37 -9.96 -7.63
C THR A 59 0.93 -10.00 -6.85
N PHE A 60 1.33 -8.89 -6.22
CA PHE A 60 2.49 -8.85 -5.34
C PHE A 60 2.39 -9.89 -4.20
N LEU A 61 1.23 -9.98 -3.54
CA LEU A 61 1.03 -10.91 -2.44
C LEU A 61 1.04 -12.37 -2.87
N ASN A 62 0.50 -12.70 -4.05
CA ASN A 62 0.62 -14.03 -4.64
C ASN A 62 2.08 -14.37 -4.94
N GLY A 63 2.80 -13.42 -5.54
CA GLY A 63 4.23 -13.53 -5.79
C GLY A 63 5.02 -13.72 -4.50
N LEU A 64 4.64 -13.03 -3.42
CA LEU A 64 5.28 -13.15 -2.11
C LEU A 64 5.05 -14.53 -1.48
N ILE A 65 3.88 -15.13 -1.68
CA ILE A 65 3.61 -16.51 -1.26
C ILE A 65 4.57 -17.46 -1.99
N VAL A 66 4.69 -17.34 -3.31
CA VAL A 66 5.59 -18.18 -4.12
C VAL A 66 7.06 -17.96 -3.72
N GLU A 67 7.46 -16.71 -3.51
CA GLU A 67 8.82 -16.36 -3.06
C GLU A 67 9.17 -17.01 -1.72
N LYS A 68 8.26 -17.02 -0.75
CA LYS A 68 8.53 -17.55 0.60
C LYS A 68 8.31 -19.04 0.75
N ARG A 69 7.39 -19.63 -0.02
CA ARG A 69 6.97 -21.04 0.13
C ARG A 69 7.35 -21.93 -1.03
N GLY A 70 7.85 -21.36 -2.11
CA GLY A 70 7.99 -22.05 -3.38
C GLY A 70 6.68 -22.11 -4.16
N ARG A 71 6.80 -22.52 -5.42
CA ARG A 71 5.65 -22.70 -6.32
C ARG A 71 4.93 -23.98 -5.93
N GLN A 72 3.61 -23.90 -5.76
CA GLN A 72 2.79 -25.09 -5.53
C GLN A 72 2.49 -25.81 -6.85
N ASP A 73 2.42 -27.14 -6.80
CA ASP A 73 1.98 -27.95 -7.93
C ASP A 73 0.52 -27.65 -8.26
N GLY A 74 0.28 -27.22 -9.51
CA GLY A 74 -1.05 -26.90 -10.02
C GLY A 74 -1.22 -25.46 -10.54
N PRO A 75 -2.46 -25.09 -10.90
CA PRO A 75 -2.74 -23.75 -11.41
C PRO A 75 -2.43 -22.69 -10.34
N GLN A 76 -1.75 -21.63 -10.76
CA GLN A 76 -1.45 -20.51 -9.86
C GLN A 76 -2.75 -19.78 -9.49
N PRO A 77 -2.87 -19.30 -8.25
CA PRO A 77 -4.06 -18.57 -7.82
C PRO A 77 -4.20 -17.27 -8.61
N VAL A 78 -5.38 -17.06 -9.19
CA VAL A 78 -5.72 -15.83 -9.90
C VAL A 78 -5.73 -14.67 -8.90
N PRO A 79 -5.03 -13.54 -9.18
CA PRO A 79 -5.09 -12.35 -8.35
C PRO A 79 -6.51 -11.81 -8.19
N GLU A 80 -6.88 -11.45 -6.97
CA GLU A 80 -8.19 -10.86 -6.67
C GLU A 80 -8.32 -9.47 -7.31
N ARG A 81 -9.50 -9.18 -7.88
CA ARG A 81 -9.79 -7.87 -8.50
C ARG A 81 -9.96 -6.75 -7.47
N GLN A 82 -10.41 -7.10 -6.27
CA GLN A 82 -10.60 -6.19 -5.15
C GLN A 82 -9.91 -6.79 -3.93
N VAL A 83 -9.15 -5.97 -3.22
CA VAL A 83 -8.37 -6.41 -2.07
C VAL A 83 -8.82 -5.64 -0.85
N ASN A 84 -9.20 -6.36 0.19
CA ASN A 84 -9.45 -5.80 1.50
C ASN A 84 -8.38 -6.27 2.49
N ASN A 85 -8.36 -5.64 3.66
CA ASN A 85 -7.39 -5.97 4.71
C ASN A 85 -7.44 -7.44 5.14
N ASN A 86 -8.61 -8.08 5.16
CA ASN A 86 -8.72 -9.51 5.49
C ASN A 86 -8.00 -10.39 4.45
N ILE A 87 -8.09 -10.06 3.16
CA ILE A 87 -7.39 -10.76 2.08
C ILE A 87 -5.88 -10.57 2.24
N ILE A 88 -5.43 -9.33 2.45
CA ILE A 88 -4.00 -9.02 2.66
C ILE A 88 -3.45 -9.80 3.85
N PHE A 89 -4.13 -9.74 4.99
CA PHE A 89 -3.70 -10.41 6.21
C PHE A 89 -3.63 -11.93 6.01
N ARG A 90 -4.62 -12.52 5.33
CA ARG A 90 -4.63 -13.95 5.02
C ARG A 90 -3.45 -14.36 4.13
N LYS A 91 -3.17 -13.59 3.07
CA LYS A 91 -2.02 -13.88 2.19
C LYS A 91 -0.70 -13.73 2.91
N LEU A 92 -0.54 -12.72 3.77
CA LEU A 92 0.66 -12.55 4.60
C LEU A 92 0.84 -13.72 5.59
N LYS A 93 -0.25 -14.15 6.25
CA LYS A 93 -0.25 -15.35 7.10
C LYS A 93 0.25 -16.57 6.32
N ILE A 94 -0.28 -16.78 5.12
CA ILE A 94 0.11 -17.92 4.27
C ILE A 94 1.56 -17.80 3.85
N ALA A 95 1.98 -16.64 3.32
CA ALA A 95 3.35 -16.41 2.83
C ALA A 95 4.41 -16.65 3.91
N LEU A 96 4.14 -16.20 5.13
CA LEU A 96 5.06 -16.30 6.26
C LEU A 96 4.89 -17.58 7.10
N ASN A 97 3.98 -18.47 6.69
CA ASN A 97 3.67 -19.70 7.41
C ASN A 97 3.34 -19.48 8.91
N LEU A 98 2.56 -18.45 9.21
CA LEU A 98 2.26 -18.05 10.59
C LEU A 98 1.08 -18.83 11.17
N ASN A 99 1.25 -19.29 12.41
CA ASN A 99 0.17 -19.84 13.21
C ASN A 99 -0.56 -18.73 13.97
N ALA A 100 -1.65 -19.08 14.67
CA ALA A 100 -2.43 -18.11 15.41
C ALA A 100 -1.60 -17.46 16.52
N GLU A 101 -0.79 -18.27 17.20
CA GLU A 101 0.11 -17.87 18.29
C GLU A 101 1.14 -16.84 17.82
N ASP A 102 1.76 -17.06 16.66
CA ASP A 102 2.74 -16.12 16.09
C ASP A 102 2.12 -14.76 15.80
N ILE A 103 0.91 -14.75 15.25
CA ILE A 103 0.19 -13.52 14.92
C ILE A 103 -0.19 -12.76 16.20
N LEU A 104 -0.67 -13.48 17.22
CA LEU A 104 -1.00 -12.88 18.51
C LEU A 104 0.23 -12.28 19.19
N GLU A 105 1.38 -12.95 19.12
CA GLU A 105 2.64 -12.42 19.63
C GLU A 105 3.03 -11.12 18.91
N MET A 106 2.97 -11.09 17.57
CA MET A 106 3.27 -9.88 16.79
C MET A 106 2.33 -8.72 17.12
N LEU A 107 1.02 -8.98 17.25
CA LEU A 107 0.06 -7.95 17.65
C LEU A 107 0.35 -7.42 19.05
N LYS A 108 0.76 -8.30 19.97
CA LYS A 108 1.11 -7.94 21.36
C LYS A 108 2.37 -7.07 21.42
N LEU A 109 3.38 -7.36 20.59
CA LEU A 109 4.57 -6.51 20.43
C LEU A 109 4.22 -5.09 19.95
N ALA A 110 3.18 -4.96 19.13
CA ALA A 110 2.67 -3.66 18.69
C ALA A 110 1.66 -3.03 19.67
N GLY A 111 1.50 -3.59 20.88
CA GLY A 111 0.63 -3.04 21.92
C GLY A 111 -0.86 -3.39 21.78
N VAL A 112 -1.22 -4.38 20.94
CA VAL A 112 -2.61 -4.83 20.77
C VAL A 112 -2.81 -6.24 21.31
N GLY A 113 -3.75 -6.37 22.24
CA GLY A 113 -4.30 -7.66 22.66
C GLY A 113 -5.45 -8.05 21.75
N LEU A 114 -5.39 -9.25 21.18
CA LEU A 114 -6.49 -9.88 20.44
C LEU A 114 -6.66 -11.30 20.99
N SER A 115 -7.89 -11.77 21.17
CA SER A 115 -8.12 -13.17 21.54
C SER A 115 -8.01 -14.12 20.33
N LYS A 116 -7.82 -15.42 20.57
CA LYS A 116 -7.81 -16.44 19.51
C LYS A 116 -9.14 -16.46 18.73
N HIS A 117 -10.27 -16.25 19.41
CA HIS A 117 -11.59 -16.22 18.79
C HIS A 117 -11.75 -15.03 17.85
N GLU A 118 -11.31 -13.85 18.28
CA GLU A 118 -11.31 -12.64 17.45
C GLU A 118 -10.38 -12.77 16.25
N LEU A 119 -9.19 -13.37 16.44
CA LEU A 119 -8.27 -13.63 15.34
C LEU A 119 -8.89 -14.57 14.30
N SER A 120 -9.51 -15.66 14.76
CA SER A 120 -10.21 -16.61 13.88
C SER A 120 -11.32 -15.91 13.09
N ALA A 121 -12.05 -14.97 13.69
CA ALA A 121 -13.12 -14.22 13.03
C ALA A 121 -12.64 -13.40 11.82
N LEU A 122 -11.41 -12.88 11.86
CA LEU A 122 -10.80 -12.12 10.74
C LEU A 122 -10.54 -12.99 9.50
N PHE A 123 -10.36 -14.30 9.66
CA PHE A 123 -10.02 -15.20 8.55
C PHE A 123 -11.24 -15.96 8.01
N ARG A 124 -12.43 -15.77 8.60
CA ARG A 124 -13.68 -16.35 8.07
C ARG A 124 -14.03 -15.76 6.70
N LYS A 125 -14.86 -16.48 5.95
CA LYS A 125 -15.40 -15.97 4.68
C LYS A 125 -16.42 -14.86 4.96
N GLN A 126 -16.48 -13.86 4.08
CA GLN A 126 -17.51 -12.82 4.14
C GLN A 126 -18.90 -13.48 4.07
N GLY A 127 -19.84 -12.99 4.88
CA GLY A 127 -21.19 -13.57 5.02
C GLY A 127 -21.32 -14.64 6.12
N HIS A 128 -20.22 -15.11 6.71
CA HIS A 128 -20.29 -15.99 7.88
C HIS A 128 -20.71 -15.21 9.14
N GLN A 129 -21.52 -15.80 10.03
CA GLN A 129 -22.03 -15.12 11.24
C GLN A 129 -20.92 -14.57 12.13
N ASN A 130 -19.81 -15.33 12.24
CA ASN A 130 -18.62 -14.94 12.99
C ASN A 130 -17.54 -14.26 12.13
N TYR A 131 -17.89 -13.72 10.96
CA TYR A 131 -16.96 -12.91 10.16
C TYR A 131 -16.76 -11.55 10.82
N ARG A 132 -15.51 -11.11 10.90
CA ARG A 132 -15.17 -9.74 11.29
C ARG A 132 -14.25 -9.11 10.27
N GLU A 133 -14.56 -7.87 9.90
CA GLU A 133 -13.71 -7.07 9.04
C GLU A 133 -12.40 -6.70 9.77
N CYS A 134 -11.28 -6.87 9.07
CA CYS A 134 -9.97 -6.46 9.56
C CYS A 134 -9.83 -4.95 9.35
N LYS A 135 -9.91 -4.18 10.43
CA LYS A 135 -9.69 -2.74 10.36
C LYS A 135 -8.24 -2.41 10.05
N ASP A 136 -8.02 -1.24 9.46
CA ASP A 136 -6.69 -0.72 9.15
C ASP A 136 -5.75 -0.74 10.35
N GLN A 137 -6.27 -0.39 11.53
CA GLN A 137 -5.46 -0.32 12.75
C GLN A 137 -4.89 -1.69 13.13
N VAL A 138 -5.68 -2.76 12.97
CA VAL A 138 -5.23 -4.12 13.27
C VAL A 138 -4.14 -4.54 12.31
N LEU A 139 -4.35 -4.33 11.00
CA LEU A 139 -3.36 -4.67 9.98
C LEU A 139 -2.07 -3.83 10.14
N ARG A 140 -2.20 -2.54 10.46
CA ARG A 140 -1.06 -1.66 10.73
C ARG A 140 -0.23 -2.18 11.90
N ASN A 141 -0.88 -2.55 13.00
CA ASN A 141 -0.20 -3.06 14.19
C ASN A 141 0.44 -4.42 13.94
N PHE A 142 -0.21 -5.31 13.18
CA PHE A 142 0.40 -6.56 12.73
C PHE A 142 1.68 -6.31 11.93
N LEU A 143 1.65 -5.39 10.95
CA LEU A 143 2.84 -5.06 10.15
C LEU A 143 3.96 -4.44 10.99
N SER A 144 3.64 -3.59 11.98
CA SER A 144 4.63 -3.08 12.93
C SER A 144 5.24 -4.19 13.79
N GLY A 145 4.41 -5.11 14.31
CA GLY A 145 4.88 -6.27 15.06
C GLY A 145 5.77 -7.20 14.22
N LEU A 146 5.42 -7.39 12.96
CA LEU A 146 6.23 -8.14 12.00
C LEU A 146 7.59 -7.46 11.75
N GLN A 147 7.60 -6.13 11.59
CA GLN A 147 8.82 -5.35 11.43
C GLN A 147 9.74 -5.48 12.65
N TYR A 148 9.19 -5.37 13.87
CA TYR A 148 9.93 -5.54 15.11
C TYR A 148 10.55 -6.94 15.25
N LYS A 149 9.83 -7.98 14.81
CA LYS A 149 10.30 -9.37 14.89
C LYS A 149 11.39 -9.68 13.86
N LEU A 150 11.28 -9.13 12.65
CA LEU A 150 12.16 -9.49 11.53
C LEU A 150 13.34 -8.55 11.29
N ARG A 151 13.16 -7.24 11.51
CA ARG A 151 14.16 -6.23 11.15
C ARG A 151 14.75 -5.53 12.38
N ASP A 152 13.89 -4.95 13.21
CA ASP A 152 14.33 -4.05 14.27
C ASP A 152 14.60 -4.79 15.59
N LYS A 153 15.13 -6.03 15.53
CA LYS A 153 15.31 -6.98 16.67
C LYS A 153 15.18 -6.26 18.01
N VAL A 154 13.97 -6.31 18.58
CA VAL A 154 13.68 -5.57 19.82
C VAL A 154 14.73 -5.99 20.85
N PRO A 155 15.52 -5.05 21.42
CA PRO A 155 16.31 -5.40 22.60
C PRO A 155 15.30 -5.83 23.65
N GLN A 156 15.38 -7.09 24.06
CA GLN A 156 14.58 -7.68 25.13
C GLN A 156 14.54 -6.67 26.27
N LYS A 157 13.35 -6.10 26.52
CA LYS A 157 13.19 -5.17 27.62
C LYS A 157 13.15 -6.03 28.88
N ASP A 158 14.32 -6.25 29.49
CA ASP A 158 14.46 -6.93 30.77
C ASP A 158 13.42 -6.36 31.74
N SER A 159 12.41 -7.16 32.06
CA SER A 159 11.32 -6.80 32.96
C SER A 159 11.73 -6.82 34.44
N ASP A 160 13.04 -6.89 34.74
CA ASP A 160 13.59 -7.02 36.09
C ASP A 160 14.14 -5.71 36.68
N LYS A 161 13.70 -4.55 36.18
CA LYS A 161 14.01 -3.28 36.83
C LYS A 161 12.83 -2.83 37.70
N PRO A 162 12.96 -2.80 39.05
CA PRO A 162 11.86 -2.45 39.92
C PRO A 162 11.42 -1.01 39.67
N LEU A 163 10.10 -0.79 39.69
CA LEU A 163 9.50 0.55 39.58
C LEU A 163 10.15 1.49 40.60
N ARG A 164 10.76 2.57 40.11
CA ARG A 164 11.10 3.72 40.94
C ARG A 164 9.80 4.22 41.57
N LYS A 165 9.66 4.05 42.88
CA LYS A 165 8.67 4.77 43.69
C LYS A 165 9.01 6.26 43.59
N THR A 166 8.30 6.99 42.75
CA THR A 166 8.25 8.45 42.90
C THR A 166 7.23 8.73 43.98
N ALA A 167 7.73 9.13 45.14
CA ALA A 167 6.93 9.60 46.26
C ALA A 167 6.05 10.78 45.81
N SER A 168 4.74 10.60 45.95
CA SER A 168 3.78 11.68 46.11
C SER A 168 3.95 12.29 47.49
N VAL A 169 4.21 13.61 47.60
CA VAL A 169 3.55 14.53 48.55
C VAL A 169 3.61 15.96 47.96
N ALA A 170 2.50 16.67 48.16
CA ALA A 170 2.16 18.01 47.71
C ALA A 170 2.91 19.15 48.44
N ASP A 171 2.92 20.34 47.81
CA ASP A 171 2.13 21.51 48.24
C ASP A 171 2.86 22.88 48.25
N GLN A 172 2.17 23.84 47.62
CA GLN A 172 2.09 25.30 47.79
C GLN A 172 3.29 26.30 47.72
N SER A 173 3.07 27.26 46.80
CA SER A 173 3.15 28.73 46.95
C SER A 173 4.37 29.49 46.38
N GLY A 174 4.07 30.51 45.56
CA GLY A 174 4.99 31.60 45.20
C GLY A 174 5.12 31.90 43.70
N ALA A 175 4.24 32.76 43.16
CA ALA A 175 4.46 33.41 41.85
C ALA A 175 5.67 34.37 41.91
N PRO A 176 6.38 34.58 40.78
CA PRO A 176 6.22 35.91 40.17
C PRO A 176 6.16 35.90 38.63
N VAL A 177 5.34 36.83 38.16
CA VAL A 177 5.15 37.30 36.78
C VAL A 177 6.48 37.74 36.15
N ARG A 178 6.82 37.21 34.97
CA ARG A 178 7.84 37.79 34.08
C ARG A 178 7.20 38.34 32.81
N LYS A 179 7.36 39.65 32.65
CA LYS A 179 6.81 40.51 31.60
C LYS A 179 7.26 40.08 30.19
N ARG A 180 6.32 40.17 29.26
CA ARG A 180 6.51 40.09 27.81
C ARG A 180 7.27 41.34 27.35
N SER A 181 8.48 41.18 26.80
CA SER A 181 9.24 42.28 26.23
C SER A 181 8.71 42.63 24.84
N GLN A 182 8.18 43.84 24.71
CA GLN A 182 7.94 44.49 23.44
C GLN A 182 9.30 44.92 22.86
N HIS A 183 9.65 44.46 21.67
CA HIS A 183 10.55 45.21 20.80
C HIS A 183 9.82 45.52 19.50
N LYS A 184 9.69 46.83 19.28
CA LYS A 184 9.08 47.54 18.18
C LYS A 184 10.23 48.28 17.48
N SER A 185 10.38 48.08 16.17
CA SER A 185 11.08 48.95 15.19
C SER A 185 11.34 48.10 13.95
N ALA A 186 11.23 48.57 12.71
CA ALA A 186 10.68 49.80 12.16
C ALA A 186 10.22 49.47 10.73
N ALA A 187 9.17 50.14 10.29
CA ALA A 187 8.72 50.10 8.91
C ALA A 187 9.76 50.77 8.00
N SER A 188 10.00 50.18 6.83
CA SER A 188 10.47 50.91 5.65
C SER A 188 9.53 50.56 4.51
N GLU A 189 8.64 51.51 4.24
CA GLU A 189 7.87 51.62 3.02
C GLU A 189 8.82 51.69 1.81
N ARG A 190 8.52 50.92 0.77
CA ARG A 190 8.75 51.33 -0.62
C ARG A 190 7.52 50.93 -1.41
N GLU A 191 6.73 51.94 -1.75
CA GLU A 191 5.61 51.86 -2.66
C GLU A 191 6.07 51.96 -4.13
N PHE A 192 5.37 51.16 -4.94
CA PHE A 192 4.99 51.34 -6.35
C PHE A 192 6.08 51.48 -7.44
N ILE A 193 6.00 50.58 -8.44
CA ILE A 193 5.41 50.91 -9.76
C ILE A 193 4.60 49.68 -10.21
N VAL A 194 3.32 49.92 -10.51
CA VAL A 194 2.41 49.01 -11.20
C VAL A 194 2.36 49.48 -12.64
N ASP A 195 2.69 48.61 -13.59
CA ASP A 195 2.27 48.79 -14.98
C ASP A 195 1.57 47.52 -15.47
N LYS A 196 0.32 47.71 -15.88
CA LYS A 196 -0.55 46.83 -16.66
C LYS A 196 -1.37 47.77 -17.56
N PRO A 197 -1.88 47.37 -18.74
CA PRO A 197 -1.47 46.35 -19.71
C PRO A 197 -1.20 46.97 -21.11
N ALA A 198 -0.60 46.21 -22.03
CA ALA A 198 -0.75 46.48 -23.46
C ALA A 198 -1.45 45.30 -24.14
N ALA A 199 -2.60 45.59 -24.74
CA ALA A 199 -3.31 44.75 -25.68
C ALA A 199 -2.80 45.04 -27.10
N ASP A 200 -2.59 44.00 -27.91
CA ASP A 200 -2.96 43.97 -29.33
C ASP A 200 -2.87 42.50 -29.81
N LYS A 201 -4.01 41.84 -30.03
CA LYS A 201 -4.68 41.59 -31.32
C LYS A 201 -3.84 40.88 -32.40
N SER A 202 -4.48 39.80 -32.87
CA SER A 202 -4.55 39.30 -34.25
C SER A 202 -3.28 38.69 -34.86
N GLN A 203 -3.36 37.40 -35.22
CA GLN A 203 -3.93 37.00 -36.51
C GLN A 203 -4.21 35.49 -36.57
N ALA A 204 -5.34 35.18 -37.20
CA ALA A 204 -5.73 33.85 -37.63
C ALA A 204 -4.97 33.46 -38.89
N THR A 205 -4.70 32.16 -39.07
CA THR A 205 -4.74 31.52 -40.39
C THR A 205 -5.06 30.04 -40.24
N SER A 206 -6.19 29.65 -40.84
CA SER A 206 -6.54 28.28 -41.18
C SER A 206 -5.71 27.80 -42.37
N VAL A 207 -5.22 26.56 -42.37
CA VAL A 207 -4.99 25.78 -43.61
C VAL A 207 -5.28 24.30 -43.36
N LYS A 208 -6.39 23.86 -43.96
CA LYS A 208 -6.64 22.61 -44.71
C LYS A 208 -5.78 21.36 -44.43
N GLU A 209 -6.49 20.33 -43.97
CA GLU A 209 -6.73 19.07 -44.69
C GLU A 209 -5.53 18.28 -45.23
N SER A 210 -5.28 17.11 -44.61
CA SER A 210 -4.96 15.89 -45.35
C SER A 210 -5.13 14.65 -44.46
N THR A 211 -6.19 13.91 -44.74
CA THR A 211 -6.33 12.49 -44.41
C THR A 211 -5.23 11.69 -45.09
N PRO A 212 -4.80 10.56 -44.49
CA PRO A 212 -4.74 9.36 -45.32
C PRO A 212 -5.40 8.16 -44.66
N ALA A 213 -6.21 7.52 -45.49
CA ALA A 213 -6.42 6.09 -45.67
C ALA A 213 -6.32 5.14 -44.45
N LYS A 214 -7.47 4.52 -44.19
CA LYS A 214 -7.64 3.31 -43.41
C LYS A 214 -6.72 2.19 -43.90
N THR A 215 -6.08 1.54 -42.94
CA THR A 215 -5.53 0.20 -43.00
C THR A 215 -6.64 -0.82 -43.27
N GLU A 216 -6.64 -1.44 -44.45
CA GLU A 216 -7.21 -2.77 -44.66
C GLU A 216 -6.07 -3.79 -44.58
N ASN A 217 -5.92 -4.44 -43.43
CA ASN A 217 -5.26 -5.73 -43.37
C ASN A 217 -5.63 -6.45 -42.07
N GLU A 218 -6.73 -7.20 -42.08
CA GLU A 218 -6.94 -8.32 -41.14
C GLU A 218 -8.17 -9.13 -41.56
N SER A 219 -7.94 -10.30 -42.15
CA SER A 219 -8.92 -11.39 -42.21
C SER A 219 -8.20 -12.73 -42.33
N ASN A 220 -7.35 -13.01 -41.35
CA ASN A 220 -6.87 -14.36 -41.09
C ASN A 220 -6.94 -14.62 -39.57
N SER A 221 -8.17 -14.63 -39.05
CA SER A 221 -8.44 -15.09 -37.68
C SER A 221 -9.24 -16.39 -37.71
N VAL A 222 -8.69 -17.38 -37.03
CA VAL A 222 -9.08 -18.78 -36.91
C VAL A 222 -10.45 -18.99 -36.22
N TRP A 223 -11.14 -17.91 -35.85
CA TRP A 223 -12.43 -17.96 -35.13
C TRP A 223 -13.68 -17.98 -36.02
N ALA A 224 -13.57 -17.74 -37.33
CA ALA A 224 -14.71 -17.84 -38.26
C ALA A 224 -15.09 -19.29 -38.65
N LYS A 225 -14.25 -20.29 -38.33
CA LYS A 225 -14.50 -21.71 -38.70
C LYS A 225 -15.26 -22.53 -37.66
N ALA A 226 -15.63 -21.95 -36.51
CA ALA A 226 -16.33 -22.68 -35.43
C ALA A 226 -17.86 -22.58 -35.48
N LEU A 227 -18.44 -21.71 -36.30
CA LEU A 227 -19.90 -21.50 -36.38
C LEU A 227 -20.60 -22.20 -37.56
N ALA A 228 -19.86 -22.90 -38.43
CA ALA A 228 -20.42 -23.59 -39.60
C ALA A 228 -20.70 -25.10 -39.39
N LYS A 229 -20.64 -25.63 -38.15
CA LYS A 229 -20.74 -27.07 -37.88
C LYS A 229 -21.97 -27.52 -37.05
N SER A 230 -23.00 -26.68 -36.91
CA SER A 230 -24.20 -27.04 -36.14
C SER A 230 -25.52 -27.07 -36.93
N SER A 231 -25.48 -27.09 -38.27
CA SER A 231 -26.69 -27.24 -39.09
C SER A 231 -26.57 -28.44 -40.03
N LYS A 232 -26.63 -29.64 -39.45
CA LYS A 232 -26.94 -30.90 -40.17
C LYS A 232 -27.23 -32.02 -39.16
N LYS A 233 -28.45 -32.01 -38.60
CA LYS A 233 -29.13 -33.22 -38.10
C LYS A 233 -30.59 -32.90 -37.79
N HIS A 234 -31.45 -33.14 -38.77
CA HIS A 234 -32.82 -33.59 -38.60
C HIS A 234 -33.27 -34.12 -39.97
N ASP A 235 -33.05 -35.42 -40.16
CA ASP A 235 -34.02 -36.33 -40.79
C ASP A 235 -34.58 -37.18 -39.63
#